data_AF-A0A4U8SHF6-F1
#
_entry.id   AF-A0A4U8SHF6-F1
#
_cell.length_a   1.000
_cell.length_b   1.000
_cell.length_c   1.000
_cell.angle_alpha   90.00
_cell.angle_beta   90.00
_cell.angle_gamma   90.00
#
_symmetry.space_group_name_H-M   'P 1'
#
loop_
_entity.id
_entity.type
_entity.pdbx_description
1 polymer ?
#
loop_
_entity_poly.entity_id
_entity_poly.type
_entity_poly.pdbx_seq_one_letter_code
_entity_poly.pdbx_strand_id
1 'polypeptide(L)'
;EQEILLRKQAVRSQNLNAIQGQFFAKNYKGTENTITIDYENNNTYKIRTRIAMTSTMIFPQKIKNFILGDNVGFEVLEVPNSQNTIAIRPKLIGVDTSLAVFTEDGKLYSFYIFSTDFKSWKNPHLVVFVKDKRTTIEKSKDPFFDEYFYVEEGINKLR
;
A
#
# COMPACT_ATOMS: atom_id res chain seq x y z
N GLU A 1 36.06 4.08 -7.69
CA GLU A 1 34.83 4.20 -6.88
C GLU A 1 33.71 3.24 -7.29
N GLN A 2 33.36 3.15 -8.58
CA GLN A 2 32.32 2.23 -9.07
C GLN A 2 32.58 0.75 -8.72
N GLU A 3 33.84 0.29 -8.81
CA GLU A 3 34.20 -1.10 -8.51
C GLU A 3 34.03 -1.46 -7.01
N ILE A 4 34.27 -0.50 -6.12
CA ILE A 4 34.05 -0.65 -4.67
C ILE A 4 32.55 -0.70 -4.37
N LEU A 5 31.76 0.13 -5.07
CA LEU A 5 30.30 0.12 -4.98
C LEU A 5 29.72 -1.22 -5.46
N LEU A 6 30.23 -1.73 -6.59
CA LEU A 6 29.83 -3.01 -7.18
C LEU A 6 30.22 -4.18 -6.26
N ARG A 7 31.41 -4.17 -5.66
CA ARG A 7 31.80 -5.18 -4.66
C ARG A 7 30.95 -5.10 -3.39
N LYS A 8 30.62 -3.89 -2.88
CA LYS A 8 29.68 -3.72 -1.76
C LYS A 8 28.28 -4.23 -2.10
N GLN A 9 27.80 -4.01 -3.32
CA GLN A 9 26.53 -4.56 -3.81
C GLN A 9 26.58 -6.10 -3.97
N ALA A 10 27.69 -6.66 -4.44
CA ALA A 10 27.88 -8.10 -4.59
C ALA A 10 27.95 -8.84 -3.23
N VAL A 11 28.62 -8.27 -2.23
CA VAL A 11 28.62 -8.80 -0.85
C VAL A 11 27.22 -8.78 -0.24
N ARG A 12 26.41 -7.76 -0.57
CA ARG A 12 25.00 -7.68 -0.18
C ARG A 12 24.13 -8.74 -0.87
N SER A 13 24.45 -9.10 -2.12
CA SER A 13 23.80 -10.17 -2.90
C SER A 13 24.01 -11.57 -2.28
N GLN A 14 25.17 -11.84 -1.68
CA GLN A 14 25.48 -13.14 -1.08
C GLN A 14 24.61 -13.51 0.15
N ASN A 15 23.90 -12.55 0.75
CA ASN A 15 23.10 -12.74 1.96
C ASN A 15 21.58 -12.72 1.70
N LEU A 16 21.15 -12.96 0.45
CA LEU A 16 19.73 -13.02 0.08
C LEU A 16 19.01 -14.29 0.55
N ASN A 17 19.76 -15.35 0.90
CA ASN A 17 19.25 -16.70 1.18
C ASN A 17 18.17 -16.77 2.29
N ALA A 18 18.23 -15.93 3.32
CA ALA A 18 17.33 -16.04 4.48
C ALA A 18 15.86 -15.67 4.15
N ILE A 19 15.64 -14.65 3.30
CA ILE A 19 14.29 -14.21 2.91
C ILE A 19 13.90 -14.77 1.55
N GLN A 20 14.82 -14.90 0.59
CA GLN A 20 14.53 -15.64 -0.62
C GLN A 20 14.04 -17.06 -0.30
N GLY A 21 14.60 -17.69 0.74
CA GLY A 21 14.11 -18.96 1.25
C GLY A 21 12.64 -18.97 1.67
N GLN A 22 12.08 -17.86 2.18
CA GLN A 22 10.65 -17.78 2.48
C GLN A 22 9.79 -17.69 1.21
N PHE A 23 10.22 -16.91 0.21
CA PHE A 23 9.55 -16.84 -1.09
C PHE A 23 9.66 -18.15 -1.89
N PHE A 24 10.76 -18.90 -1.70
CA PHE A 24 11.01 -20.20 -2.30
C PHE A 24 10.57 -21.37 -1.41
N ALA A 25 9.94 -21.09 -0.26
CA ALA A 25 9.45 -22.13 0.62
C ALA A 25 8.30 -22.86 -0.04
N LYS A 26 8.26 -24.19 0.12
CA LYS A 26 7.24 -25.05 -0.51
C LYS A 26 5.79 -24.67 -0.14
N ASN A 27 5.60 -24.03 1.01
CA ASN A 27 4.30 -23.61 1.53
C ASN A 27 3.98 -22.13 1.28
N TYR A 28 4.80 -21.40 0.53
CA TYR A 28 4.55 -20.01 0.16
C TYR A 28 3.41 -19.94 -0.85
N LYS A 29 2.32 -19.23 -0.50
CA LYS A 29 1.10 -19.14 -1.33
C LYS A 29 1.15 -17.98 -2.32
N GLY A 30 2.07 -17.04 -2.15
CA GLY A 30 2.18 -15.84 -2.98
C GLY A 30 1.37 -14.65 -2.48
N THR A 31 0.59 -14.82 -1.41
CA THR A 31 -0.29 -13.77 -0.84
C THR A 31 0.25 -13.17 0.45
N GLU A 32 1.31 -13.74 1.03
CA GLU A 32 1.86 -13.38 2.33
C GLU A 32 2.40 -11.94 2.39
N ASN A 33 2.70 -11.35 1.24
CA ASN A 33 3.22 -9.98 1.13
C ASN A 33 2.15 -8.98 0.71
N THR A 34 0.92 -9.44 0.57
CA THR A 34 -0.23 -8.62 0.25
C THR A 34 -1.07 -8.45 1.49
N ILE A 35 -1.31 -7.21 1.89
CA ILE A 35 -2.21 -6.90 2.98
C ILE A 35 -3.40 -6.09 2.50
N THR A 36 -4.53 -6.27 3.17
CA THR A 36 -5.72 -5.44 3.01
C THR A 36 -5.95 -4.67 4.31
N ILE A 37 -6.15 -3.37 4.22
CA ILE A 37 -6.44 -2.48 5.31
C ILE A 37 -7.87 -1.98 5.14
N ASP A 38 -8.70 -2.19 6.16
CA ASP A 38 -10.01 -1.55 6.23
C ASP A 38 -9.83 -0.15 6.86
N TYR A 39 -10.25 0.87 6.13
CA TYR A 39 -10.14 2.26 6.54
C TYR A 39 -11.00 2.56 7.77
N GLU A 40 -10.39 3.21 8.75
CA GLU A 40 -10.98 3.69 9.98
C GLU A 40 -10.45 5.10 10.26
N ASN A 41 -11.36 6.00 10.64
CA ASN A 41 -10.99 7.37 10.91
C ASN A 41 -10.04 7.46 12.12
N ASN A 42 -9.05 8.35 12.06
CA ASN A 42 -8.04 8.56 13.11
C ASN A 42 -7.15 7.34 13.42
N ASN A 43 -7.03 6.36 12.50
CA ASN A 43 -6.14 5.22 12.67
C ASN A 43 -4.79 5.44 11.95
N THR A 44 -3.72 4.83 12.46
CA THR A 44 -2.39 4.82 11.82
C THR A 44 -1.95 3.40 11.52
N TYR A 45 -1.73 3.11 10.23
CA TYR A 45 -1.44 1.76 9.76
C TYR A 45 0.05 1.51 9.64
N LYS A 46 0.51 0.34 10.09
CA LYS A 46 1.93 -0.04 10.06
C LYS A 46 2.27 -0.75 8.75
N ILE A 47 3.16 -0.18 7.95
CA ILE A 47 3.64 -0.74 6.70
C ILE A 47 5.09 -1.17 6.84
N ARG A 48 5.33 -2.48 6.76
CA ARG A 48 6.68 -3.05 6.73
C ARG A 48 7.20 -2.98 5.30
N THR A 49 8.25 -2.20 5.08
CA THR A 49 8.99 -2.18 3.82
C THR A 49 10.33 -2.87 4.01
N ARG A 50 11.04 -3.13 2.91
CA ARG A 50 12.39 -3.66 2.94
C ARG A 50 13.25 -2.86 2.00
N ILE A 51 14.46 -2.56 2.45
CA ILE A 51 15.46 -1.84 1.68
C ILE A 51 15.56 -2.35 0.23
N ALA A 52 15.60 -1.42 -0.72
CA ALA A 52 15.70 -1.71 -2.16
C ALA A 52 14.54 -2.54 -2.76
N MET A 53 13.44 -2.73 -2.02
CA MET A 53 12.18 -3.24 -2.55
C MET A 53 11.13 -2.14 -2.52
N THR A 54 10.18 -2.18 -3.45
CA THR A 54 9.08 -1.21 -3.52
C THR A 54 7.81 -1.82 -2.96
N SER A 55 7.10 -1.06 -2.14
CA SER A 55 5.76 -1.39 -1.63
C SER A 55 4.72 -0.55 -2.36
N THR A 56 3.82 -1.19 -3.09
CA THR A 56 2.74 -0.51 -3.83
C THR A 56 1.51 -0.38 -2.95
N MET A 57 1.00 0.84 -2.80
CA MET A 57 -0.19 1.16 -2.01
C MET A 57 -1.31 1.63 -2.93
N ILE A 58 -2.46 0.95 -2.88
CA ILE A 58 -3.61 1.17 -3.75
C ILE A 58 -4.78 1.65 -2.89
N PHE A 59 -5.29 2.84 -3.20
CA PHE A 59 -6.34 3.52 -2.46
C PHE A 59 -7.70 3.38 -3.16
N PRO A 60 -8.81 3.48 -2.41
CA PRO A 60 -10.14 3.34 -2.99
C PRO A 60 -10.55 4.54 -3.85
N GLN A 61 -9.89 5.69 -3.66
CA GLN A 61 -10.15 6.95 -4.35
C GLN A 61 -8.84 7.55 -4.87
N LYS A 62 -8.96 8.49 -5.82
CA LYS A 62 -7.81 9.22 -6.36
C LYS A 62 -7.08 9.97 -5.25
N ILE A 63 -5.76 9.95 -5.34
CA ILE A 63 -4.87 10.66 -4.42
C ILE A 63 -4.83 12.12 -4.87
N LYS A 64 -5.19 13.02 -3.96
CA LYS A 64 -5.10 14.45 -4.14
C LYS A 64 -3.68 14.95 -3.83
N ASN A 65 -3.10 14.51 -2.72
CA ASN A 65 -1.68 14.72 -2.41
C ASN A 65 -1.19 13.70 -1.35
N PHE A 66 0.09 13.77 -1.03
CA PHE A 66 0.66 13.07 0.11
C PHE A 66 1.77 13.90 0.78
N ILE A 67 2.07 13.59 2.05
CA ILE A 67 3.16 14.19 2.83
C ILE A 67 4.00 13.07 3.40
N LEU A 68 5.28 13.05 3.05
CA LEU A 68 6.28 12.12 3.57
C LEU A 68 7.14 12.81 4.63
N GLY A 69 7.31 12.18 5.79
CA GLY A 69 8.10 12.72 6.90
C GLY A 69 9.60 12.78 6.60
N ASP A 70 10.20 11.63 6.24
CA ASP A 70 11.62 11.50 5.92
C ASP A 70 11.83 11.16 4.43
N ASN A 71 12.19 12.17 3.64
CA ASN A 71 12.51 12.03 2.22
C ASN A 71 13.97 11.62 1.94
N VAL A 72 14.81 11.53 2.97
CA VAL A 72 16.19 11.04 2.89
C VAL A 72 16.20 9.51 3.00
N GLY A 73 15.51 8.97 4.00
CA GLY A 73 15.37 7.54 4.23
C GLY A 73 14.34 6.85 3.33
N PHE A 74 13.38 7.60 2.78
CA PHE A 74 12.32 7.07 1.92
C PHE A 74 12.07 7.91 0.67
N GLU A 75 11.25 7.37 -0.21
CA GLU A 75 10.78 8.01 -1.42
C GLU A 75 9.38 7.50 -1.74
N VAL A 76 8.52 8.41 -2.20
CA VAL A 76 7.22 8.10 -2.76
C VAL A 76 7.33 8.32 -4.27
N LEU A 77 6.90 7.32 -5.03
CA LEU A 77 6.85 7.33 -6.49
C LEU A 77 5.38 7.28 -6.91
N GLU A 78 4.97 8.22 -7.74
CA GLU A 78 3.67 8.13 -8.42
C GLU A 78 3.72 7.03 -9.49
N VAL A 79 2.64 6.26 -9.59
CA VAL A 79 2.56 5.18 -10.57
C VAL A 79 1.97 5.72 -11.88
N PRO A 80 2.68 5.63 -13.02
CA PRO A 80 2.16 6.10 -14.30
C PRO A 80 0.80 5.48 -14.62
N ASN A 81 -0.12 6.30 -15.12
CA ASN A 81 -1.49 5.91 -15.48
C ASN A 81 -2.36 5.40 -14.31
N SER A 82 -1.96 5.63 -13.05
CA SER A 82 -2.79 5.31 -11.88
C SER A 82 -2.82 6.47 -10.89
N GLN A 83 -3.99 7.10 -10.75
CA GLN A 83 -4.19 8.26 -9.88
C GLN A 83 -4.50 7.89 -8.42
N ASN A 84 -4.76 6.61 -8.12
CA ASN A 84 -5.08 6.11 -6.80
C ASN A 84 -3.98 5.21 -6.22
N THR A 85 -2.79 5.21 -6.84
CA THR A 85 -1.70 4.31 -6.47
C THR A 85 -0.39 5.07 -6.31
N ILE A 86 0.32 4.77 -5.25
CA ILE A 86 1.70 5.22 -5.02
C ILE A 86 2.59 4.03 -4.65
N ALA A 87 3.88 4.18 -4.94
CA ALA A 87 4.90 3.24 -4.58
C ALA A 87 5.81 3.86 -3.52
N ILE A 88 6.10 3.12 -2.44
CA ILE A 88 7.01 3.55 -1.39
C ILE A 88 8.30 2.73 -1.48
N ARG A 89 9.43 3.44 -1.56
CA ARG A 89 10.76 2.85 -1.65
C ARG A 89 11.65 3.32 -0.49
N PRO A 90 12.02 2.44 0.45
CA PRO A 90 13.05 2.74 1.43
C PRO A 90 14.44 2.83 0.77
N LYS A 91 15.21 3.85 1.16
CA LYS A 91 16.59 4.13 0.76
C LYS A 91 17.62 3.70 1.81
N LEU A 92 17.21 3.59 3.08
CA LEU A 92 18.06 3.17 4.19
C LEU A 92 17.46 1.99 4.98
N ILE A 93 18.30 1.27 5.73
CA ILE A 93 17.90 0.15 6.59
C ILE A 93 17.65 0.66 8.01
N GLY A 94 16.61 0.16 8.68
CA GLY A 94 16.38 0.44 10.11
C GLY A 94 15.85 1.84 10.41
N VAL A 95 15.45 2.57 9.36
CA VAL A 95 14.79 3.87 9.45
C VAL A 95 13.28 3.72 9.35
N ASP A 96 12.57 4.72 9.85
CA ASP A 96 11.12 4.83 9.85
C ASP A 96 10.67 6.25 9.46
N THR A 97 9.42 6.37 9.03
CA THR A 97 8.79 7.63 8.62
C THR A 97 7.28 7.57 8.78
N SER A 98 6.65 8.74 8.88
CA SER A 98 5.22 8.90 8.61
C SER A 98 4.95 9.12 7.12
N LEU A 99 3.80 8.65 6.65
CA LEU A 99 3.21 9.03 5.37
C LEU A 99 1.74 9.37 5.60
N ALA A 100 1.34 10.57 5.20
CA ALA A 100 -0.05 10.99 5.13
C ALA A 100 -0.48 11.04 3.66
N VAL A 101 -1.60 10.39 3.32
CA VAL A 101 -2.18 10.42 1.97
C VAL A 101 -3.57 11.03 2.05
N PHE A 102 -3.82 12.02 1.21
CA PHE A 102 -5.11 12.71 1.11
C PHE A 102 -5.76 12.32 -0.20
N THR A 103 -7.00 11.87 -0.15
CA THR A 103 -7.78 11.51 -1.35
C THR A 103 -8.77 12.61 -1.73
N GLU A 104 -9.27 12.57 -2.97
CA GLU A 104 -10.21 13.57 -3.49
C GLU A 104 -11.54 13.64 -2.72
N ASP A 105 -11.97 12.53 -2.10
CA ASP A 105 -13.15 12.47 -1.23
C ASP A 105 -12.90 13.04 0.19
N GLY A 106 -11.74 13.67 0.41
CA GLY A 106 -11.41 14.39 1.64
C GLY A 106 -10.93 13.50 2.79
N LYS A 107 -10.67 12.21 2.55
CA LYS A 107 -10.14 11.31 3.57
C LYS A 107 -8.62 11.45 3.74
N LEU A 108 -8.19 11.23 4.97
CA LEU A 108 -6.78 11.21 5.37
C LEU A 108 -6.41 9.80 5.81
N TYR A 109 -5.43 9.22 5.13
CA TYR A 109 -4.83 7.95 5.50
C TYR A 109 -3.46 8.20 6.13
N SER A 110 -3.28 7.74 7.36
CA SER A 110 -2.02 7.86 8.10
C SER A 110 -1.29 6.52 8.16
N PHE A 111 0.00 6.52 7.84
CA PHE A 111 0.84 5.33 7.84
C PHE A 111 2.14 5.57 8.63
N TYR A 112 2.47 4.59 9.45
CA TYR A 112 3.82 4.40 10.00
C TYR A 112 4.56 3.41 9.12
N ILE A 113 5.63 3.86 8.46
CA ILE A 113 6.39 3.07 7.49
C ILE A 113 7.78 2.84 8.05
N PHE A 114 8.25 1.61 8.03
CA PHE A 114 9.59 1.26 8.51
C PHE A 114 10.29 0.33 7.53
N SER A 115 11.62 0.47 7.42
CA SER A 115 12.46 -0.27 6.50
C SER A 115 13.24 -1.36 7.22
N THR A 116 13.08 -2.60 6.78
CA THR A 116 13.87 -3.75 7.25
C THR A 116 14.97 -4.13 6.27
N ASP A 117 15.87 -5.01 6.71
CA ASP A 117 16.90 -5.62 5.86
C ASP A 117 16.60 -7.09 5.52
N PHE A 118 17.61 -7.79 4.99
CA PHE A 118 17.54 -9.22 4.67
C PHE A 118 17.53 -10.14 5.88
N LYS A 119 17.78 -9.64 7.10
CA LYS A 119 17.77 -10.43 8.34
C LYS A 119 16.39 -10.45 9.00
N SER A 120 15.44 -9.64 8.52
CA SER A 120 14.05 -9.66 9.00
C SER A 120 13.38 -11.00 8.67
N TRP A 121 12.85 -11.65 9.69
CA TRP A 121 12.12 -12.92 9.62
C TRP A 121 10.68 -12.77 9.13
N LYS A 122 10.20 -11.52 9.02
CA LYS A 122 8.89 -11.18 8.46
C LYS A 122 9.05 -10.56 7.08
N ASN A 123 8.24 -11.03 6.13
CA ASN A 123 8.19 -10.49 4.79
C ASN A 123 7.72 -9.03 4.75
N PRO A 124 8.26 -8.20 3.84
CA PRO A 124 7.73 -6.87 3.59
C PRO A 124 6.33 -6.94 2.97
N HIS A 125 5.52 -5.92 3.20
CA HIS A 125 4.26 -5.73 2.50
C HIS A 125 4.57 -5.16 1.12
N LEU A 126 4.54 -5.99 0.07
CA LEU A 126 4.79 -5.56 -1.30
C LEU A 126 3.56 -4.90 -1.94
N VAL A 127 2.37 -5.35 -1.54
CA VAL A 127 1.10 -4.79 -2.02
C VAL A 127 0.22 -4.48 -0.82
N VAL A 128 -0.29 -3.25 -0.76
CA VAL A 128 -1.17 -2.76 0.29
C VAL A 128 -2.45 -2.26 -0.36
N PHE A 129 -3.54 -2.99 -0.18
CA PHE A 129 -4.87 -2.55 -0.59
C PHE A 129 -5.55 -1.82 0.56
N VAL A 130 -5.97 -0.59 0.34
CA VAL A 130 -6.81 0.15 1.29
C VAL A 130 -8.26 0.05 0.81
N LYS A 131 -9.13 -0.47 1.67
CA LYS A 131 -10.57 -0.57 1.45
C LYS A 131 -11.30 0.45 2.28
N ASP A 132 -12.40 0.93 1.75
CA ASP A 132 -13.33 1.75 2.49
C ASP A 132 -14.74 1.18 2.31
N LYS A 133 -15.41 0.92 3.44
CA LYS A 133 -16.75 0.33 3.49
C LYS A 133 -17.81 1.23 2.83
N ARG A 134 -17.58 2.55 2.76
CA ARG A 134 -18.54 3.49 2.16
C ARG A 134 -18.56 3.46 0.63
N THR A 135 -17.42 3.18 -0.01
CA THR A 135 -17.29 3.25 -1.48
C THR A 135 -18.13 2.18 -2.20
N THR A 136 -18.45 1.07 -1.52
CA THR A 136 -19.33 0.02 -2.08
C THR A 136 -20.79 0.46 -2.15
N ILE A 137 -21.23 1.38 -1.28
CA ILE A 137 -22.63 1.82 -1.19
C ILE A 137 -22.96 2.87 -2.25
N GLU A 138 -21.98 3.67 -2.68
CA GLU A 138 -22.20 4.73 -3.68
C GLU A 138 -22.29 4.20 -5.11
N LYS A 139 -21.67 3.05 -5.43
CA LYS A 139 -21.84 2.41 -6.75
C LYS A 139 -23.21 1.77 -6.97
N SER A 140 -24.02 1.59 -5.91
CA SER A 140 -25.36 0.99 -6.00
C SER A 140 -26.50 2.01 -6.03
N LYS A 141 -26.22 3.31 -5.94
CA LYS A 141 -27.23 4.36 -6.08
C LYS A 141 -27.08 5.01 -7.44
N ASP A 142 -27.54 4.31 -8.47
CA ASP A 142 -27.82 4.97 -9.75
C ASP A 142 -28.97 5.96 -9.51
N PRO A 143 -28.76 7.28 -9.67
CA PRO A 143 -29.82 8.28 -9.44
C PRO A 143 -31.07 8.02 -10.28
N PHE A 144 -30.89 7.34 -11.43
CA PHE A 144 -31.99 6.92 -12.29
C PHE A 144 -32.88 5.85 -11.62
N PHE A 145 -32.32 5.00 -10.77
CA PHE A 145 -33.11 3.95 -10.11
C PHE A 145 -34.04 4.53 -9.03
N ASP A 146 -33.60 5.52 -8.26
CA ASP A 146 -34.39 6.14 -7.19
C ASP A 146 -35.48 7.09 -7.72
N GLU A 147 -35.32 7.63 -8.94
CA GLU A 147 -36.32 8.51 -9.57
C GLU A 147 -37.51 7.72 -10.14
N TYR A 148 -37.25 6.55 -10.71
CA TYR A 148 -38.28 5.73 -11.38
C TYR A 148 -38.79 4.58 -10.53
N PHE A 149 -38.10 4.17 -9.47
CA PHE A 149 -38.51 3.03 -8.66
C PHE A 149 -38.68 3.40 -7.19
N TYR A 150 -39.72 2.86 -6.55
CA TYR A 150 -39.91 2.89 -5.10
C TYR A 150 -40.11 1.48 -4.57
N VAL A 151 -39.73 1.27 -3.31
CA VAL A 151 -39.86 -0.02 -2.64
C VAL A 151 -41.12 -0.03 -1.79
N GLU A 152 -42.03 -0.95 -2.10
CA GLU A 152 -43.19 -1.26 -1.26
C GLU A 152 -43.12 -2.73 -0.87
N GLU A 153 -43.11 -3.01 0.44
CA GLU A 153 -43.04 -4.38 0.99
C GLU A 153 -41.93 -5.27 0.41
N GLY A 154 -40.77 -4.67 0.10
CA GLY A 154 -39.60 -5.40 -0.43
C GLY A 154 -39.71 -5.78 -1.91
N ILE A 155 -40.70 -5.26 -2.63
CA ILE A 155 -40.83 -5.40 -4.09
C ILE A 155 -40.54 -4.04 -4.73
N ASN A 156 -39.63 -4.02 -5.70
CA ASN A 156 -39.36 -2.81 -6.48
C ASN A 156 -40.53 -2.54 -7.44
N LYS A 157 -41.16 -1.39 -7.30
CA LYS A 157 -42.23 -0.91 -8.18
C LYS A 157 -41.78 0.32 -8.95
N LEU A 158 -42.30 0.49 -10.16
CA LEU A 158 -42.16 1.72 -10.93
C LEU A 158 -43.09 2.79 -10.34
N ARG A 159 -42.60 4.02 -10.21
CA ARG A 159 -43.43 5.21 -9.95
C ARG A 159 -44.46 5.42 -11.05
#